data_AF-A0AAN1PMK4-F1
#
_entry.id   AF-A0AAN1PMK4-F1
#
_cell.length_a   1.000
_cell.length_b   1.000
_cell.length_c   1.000
_cell.angle_alpha   90.00
_cell.angle_beta   90.00
_cell.angle_gamma   90.00
#
_symmetry.space_group_name_H-M   'P 1'
#
loop_
_entity.id
_entity.type
_entity.pdbx_description
1 polymer ?
#
loop_
_entity_poly.entity_id
_entity_poly.type
_entity_poly.pdbx_seq_one_letter_code
_entity_poly.pdbx_strand_id
1 'polypeptide(L)' 'MLVNTPTALGNALREARKDNGLKQTDLGLRQATVSNFESNPEKSTIETLFKLLSINGLEMHIVPKGKHITETKGAVDEW' A
#
# COMPACT_ATOMS: atom_id res chain seq x y z
N MET A 1 -3.19 5.04 7.93
CA MET A 1 -3.53 3.77 8.61
C MET A 1 -2.25 3.14 9.14
N LEU A 2 -2.24 2.60 10.37
CA LEU A 2 -1.10 1.81 10.85
C LEU A 2 -1.23 0.38 10.32
N VAL A 3 -0.23 -0.09 9.59
CA VAL A 3 -0.20 -1.46 9.04
C VAL A 3 0.95 -2.21 9.70
N ASN A 4 0.63 -3.24 10.49
CA ASN A 4 1.60 -4.02 11.26
C ASN A 4 1.53 -5.54 11.00
N THR A 5 0.66 -6.00 10.10
CA THR A 5 0.57 -7.40 9.68
C THR A 5 0.47 -7.50 8.16
N PRO A 6 0.92 -8.61 7.55
CA PRO A 6 0.74 -8.83 6.11
C PRO A 6 -0.72 -8.71 5.70
N THR A 7 -1.66 -9.30 6.45
CA THR A 7 -3.09 -9.24 6.15
C THR A 7 -3.63 -7.81 6.16
N ALA A 8 -3.21 -6.97 7.11
CA ALA A 8 -3.58 -5.56 7.13
C ALA A 8 -3.07 -4.83 5.87
N LEU A 9 -1.88 -5.19 5.38
CA LEU A 9 -1.31 -4.62 4.15
C LEU A 9 -2.10 -5.06 2.91
N GLY A 10 -2.45 -6.35 2.81
CA GLY A 10 -3.28 -6.88 1.73
C GLY A 10 -4.66 -6.23 1.68
N ASN A 11 -5.29 -6.04 2.84
CA ASN A 11 -6.59 -5.36 2.95
C ASN A 11 -6.49 -3.88 2.54
N ALA A 12 -5.49 -3.14 3.05
CA ALA A 12 -5.31 -1.73 2.72
C ALA A 12 -5.11 -1.51 1.20
N LEU A 13 -4.32 -2.36 0.55
CA LEU A 13 -4.13 -2.30 -0.90
C LEU A 13 -5.40 -2.68 -1.67
N ARG A 14 -6.17 -3.65 -1.18
CA ARG A 14 -7.47 -4.02 -1.77
C ARG A 14 -8.48 -2.88 -1.68
N GLU A 15 -8.53 -2.20 -0.55
CA GLU A 15 -9.39 -1.04 -0.31
C GLU A 15 -9.02 0.10 -1.27
N ALA A 16 -7.74 0.49 -1.30
CA ALA A 16 -7.27 1.53 -2.22
C ALA A 16 -7.58 1.21 -3.69
N ARG A 17 -7.44 -0.05 -4.11
CA ARG A 17 -7.81 -0.47 -5.47
C ARG A 17 -9.29 -0.27 -5.74
N LYS A 18 -10.15 -0.65 -4.80
CA LYS A 18 -11.61 -0.48 -4.92
C LYS A 18 -12.01 0.98 -4.92
N ASP A 19 -11.37 1.80 -4.09
CA ASP A 19 -11.62 3.25 -4.03
C ASP A 19 -11.24 3.93 -5.35
N ASN A 20 -10.19 3.44 -6.02
CA ASN A 20 -9.81 3.85 -7.37
C ASN A 20 -10.69 3.25 -8.48
N GLY A 21 -11.69 2.41 -8.15
CA GLY A 21 -12.57 1.76 -9.12
C GLY A 21 -11.89 0.71 -10.01
N LEU A 22 -10.69 0.26 -9.65
CA LEU A 22 -9.88 -0.66 -10.45
C LEU A 22 -10.28 -2.11 -10.20
N LYS A 23 -10.30 -2.94 -11.25
CA LYS A 23 -10.37 -4.41 -11.12
C LYS A 23 -8.97 -4.98 -10.89
N GLN A 24 -8.91 -6.21 -10.42
CA GLN A 24 -7.62 -6.91 -10.22
C GLN A 24 -6.86 -7.12 -11.54
N THR A 25 -7.55 -7.12 -12.68
CA THR A 25 -6.96 -7.20 -14.03
C THR A 25 -6.31 -5.90 -14.48
N ASP A 26 -6.65 -4.77 -13.86
CA ASP A 26 -6.24 -3.45 -14.32
C ASP A 26 -4.88 -3.04 -13.71
N LEU A 27 -4.33 -3.87 -12.84
CA LEU A 27 -3.09 -3.62 -12.10
C LEU A 27 -1.81 -4.10 -12.81
N GLY A 28 -1.84 -4.35 -14.13
CA GLY A 28 -0.64 -4.72 -14.91
C GLY A 28 0.09 -6.00 -14.46
N LEU A 29 -0.49 -6.76 -13.53
CA LEU A 29 -0.04 -8.03 -13.01
C LEU A 29 -1.03 -9.11 -13.38
N ARG A 30 -0.63 -10.39 -13.27
CA ARG A 30 -1.59 -11.50 -13.38
C ARG A 30 -2.66 -11.32 -12.30
N GLN A 31 -3.94 -11.41 -12.67
CA GLN A 31 -5.05 -11.28 -11.74
C GLN A 31 -4.91 -12.22 -10.52
N ALA A 32 -4.43 -13.45 -10.74
CA ALA A 32 -4.16 -14.42 -9.67
C ALA A 32 -3.09 -13.92 -8.69
N THR A 33 -2.07 -13.20 -9.16
CA THR A 33 -1.04 -12.59 -8.30
C THR A 33 -1.65 -11.51 -7.42
N VAL A 34 -2.47 -10.64 -7.99
CA VAL A 34 -3.19 -9.59 -7.23
C VAL A 34 -4.13 -10.24 -6.21
N SER A 35 -4.91 -11.22 -6.62
CA SER A 35 -5.85 -11.92 -5.74
C SER A 35 -5.14 -12.64 -4.60
N ASN A 36 -4.01 -13.28 -4.87
CA ASN A 36 -3.19 -13.92 -3.84
C ASN A 36 -2.55 -12.90 -2.90
N PHE A 37 -2.13 -11.74 -3.41
CA PHE A 37 -1.61 -10.68 -2.53
C PHE A 37 -2.71 -10.15 -1.60
N GLU A 38 -3.91 -9.89 -2.13
CA GLU A 38 -5.03 -9.34 -1.36
C GLU A 38 -5.58 -10.33 -0.31
N SER A 39 -5.47 -11.63 -0.54
CA SER A 39 -6.04 -12.66 0.36
C SER A 39 -5.00 -13.40 1.19
N ASN A 40 -3.78 -13.58 0.69
CA ASN A 40 -2.70 -14.33 1.33
C ASN A 40 -1.32 -13.64 1.13
N PRO A 41 -1.12 -12.43 1.69
CA PRO A 41 0.07 -11.61 1.45
C PRO A 41 1.37 -12.20 2.01
N GLU A 42 1.34 -13.17 2.92
CA GLU A 42 2.51 -13.74 3.60
C GLU A 42 3.58 -14.32 2.65
N LYS A 43 3.15 -14.84 1.50
CA LYS A 43 4.04 -15.44 0.49
C LYS A 43 4.37 -14.48 -0.65
N SER A 44 3.88 -13.25 -0.59
CA SER A 44 4.09 -12.27 -1.64
C SER A 44 5.48 -11.65 -1.54
N THR A 45 6.06 -11.31 -2.69
CA THR A 45 7.36 -10.65 -2.72
C THR A 45 7.22 -9.16 -2.46
N ILE A 46 8.28 -8.57 -1.91
CA ILE A 46 8.41 -7.10 -1.75
C ILE A 46 8.30 -6.41 -3.12
N GLU A 47 8.80 -7.03 -4.19
CA GLU A 47 8.64 -6.52 -5.55
C GLU A 47 7.16 -6.39 -5.96
N THR A 48 6.33 -7.40 -5.65
CA THR A 48 4.90 -7.38 -5.94
C THR A 48 4.20 -6.26 -5.17
N LEU A 49 4.58 -6.07 -3.90
CA LEU A 49 4.10 -4.97 -3.08
C LEU A 49 4.37 -3.60 -3.73
N PHE A 50 5.62 -3.33 -4.16
CA PHE A 50 5.95 -2.04 -4.77
C PHE A 50 5.25 -1.81 -6.11
N LYS A 51 5.06 -2.86 -6.92
CA LYS A 51 4.25 -2.74 -8.15
C LYS A 51 2.80 -2.38 -7.83
N LEU A 52 2.20 -3.03 -6.84
CA LEU A 52 0.83 -2.73 -6.41
C LEU A 52 0.70 -1.31 -5.86
N LEU A 53 1.65 -0.85 -5.03
CA LEU A 53 1.67 0.52 -4.53
C LEU A 53 1.72 1.54 -5.67
N SER A 54 2.69 1.37 -6.59
CA SER A 54 2.88 2.29 -7.72
C SER A 54 1.63 2.43 -8.58
N ILE A 55 0.93 1.33 -8.86
CA ILE A 55 -0.25 1.37 -9.74
C ILE A 55 -1.47 1.93 -9.03
N ASN A 56 -1.57 1.74 -7.71
CA ASN A 56 -2.63 2.36 -6.90
C ASN A 56 -2.34 3.84 -6.56
N GLY A 57 -1.21 4.39 -7.02
CA GLY A 57 -0.80 5.76 -6.67
C GLY A 57 -0.48 5.93 -5.18
N LEU A 58 0.00 4.86 -4.54
CA LEU A 58 0.32 4.84 -3.11
C LEU A 58 1.83 4.82 -2.90
N GLU A 59 2.24 5.36 -1.75
CA GLU A 59 3.60 5.27 -1.24
C GLU A 59 3.61 4.68 0.18
N MET A 60 4.77 4.14 0.58
CA MET A 60 4.96 3.51 1.89
C MET A 60 5.94 4.33 2.72
N HIS A 61 5.52 4.69 3.94
CA HIS A 61 6.36 5.36 4.92
C HIS A 61 6.70 4.41 6.07
N ILE A 62 7.99 4.25 6.36
CA ILE A 62 8.46 3.49 7.53
C ILE A 62 8.74 4.48 8.65
N VAL A 63 8.08 4.30 9.80
CA VAL A 63 8.23 5.18 10.95
C VAL A 63 8.63 4.41 12.21
N PRO A 64 9.37 5.04 13.15
CA PRO A 64 9.65 4.45 14.44
C PRO A 64 8.35 4.11 15.20
N LYS A 65 8.33 2.95 15.86
CA LYS A 65 7.19 2.51 16.67
C LYS A 65 6.86 3.57 17.74
N GLY A 66 5.59 3.97 17.83
CA GLY A 66 5.13 4.99 18.79
C GLY A 66 5.25 6.43 18.30
N LYS A 67 5.84 6.69 17.13
CA LYS A 67 5.76 8.00 16.47
C LYS A 67 4.61 7.97 15.47
N HIS A 68 3.61 8.83 15.66
CA HIS A 68 2.59 9.06 14.63
C HIS A 68 3.22 9.82 13.47
N ILE A 69 2.90 9.42 12.23
CA ILE A 69 3.04 10.28 11.06
C ILE A 69 2.19 11.53 11.31
N THR A 70 2.84 12.59 11.75
CA THR A 70 2.26 13.93 11.73
C THR A 70 2.57 14.44 10.33
N GLU A 71 1.55 14.77 9.53
CA GLU A 71 1.78 15.52 8.31
C GLU A 71 2.44 16.83 8.72
N THR A 72 3.74 16.95 8.48
CA THR A 72 4.42 18.24 8.58
C THR A 72 3.87 19.09 7.44
N LYS A 73 2.74 19.78 7.66
CA LYS A 73 2.37 20.94 6.85
C LYS A 73 3.59 21.86 6.90
N GLY A 74 4.18 22.08 5.74
CA GLY A 74 5.56 22.55 5.58
C GLY A 74 5.97 23.57 6.62
N ALA A 75 7.16 23.35 7.19
CA ALA A 75 7.93 24.47 7.71
C ALA A 75 8.09 25.44 6.52
N VAL A 76 7.32 26.52 6.54
CA VAL A 76 7.63 27.71 5.77
C VAL A 76 8.93 28.18 6.39
N ASP A 77 10.03 27.91 5.69
CA ASP A 77 11.36 28.34 6.08
C ASP A 77 11.37 29.87 5.96
N GLU A 78 11.10 30.56 7.07
CA GLU A 78 11.38 31.99 7.22
C GLU A 78 12.79 32.11 7.80
N TRP A 79 13.79 32.28 6.91
CA TRP A 79 15.05 32.98 7.20
C TRP A 79 15.68 33.54 5.93
#